data_AF-A0A7Y3M3T1-F1
#
_entry.id   AF-A0A7Y3M3T1-F1
#
_cell.length_a   1.000
_cell.length_b   1.000
_cell.length_c   1.000
_cell.angle_alpha   90.00
_cell.angle_beta   90.00
_cell.angle_gamma   90.00
#
_symmetry.space_group_name_H-M   'P 1'
#
loop_
_entity.id
_entity.type
_entity.pdbx_description
1 polymer ?
#
loop_
_entity_poly.entity_id
_entity_poly.type
_entity_poly.pdbx_seq_one_letter_code
_entity_poly.pdbx_strand_id
1 'polypeptide(L)'
;MKSIKISLLFFLSISMSAFSQTDNPDRQTELIGSWTIDLRPSPDAEGYYQSFEITSIQEKKLEGSFYGSPISEGLINTEWDDIYFAFSTSDNTYTYYHSGYLKNGRLYGISYCPGRAFTAPWNGIKMIKE
;
A
#
# COMPACT_ATOMS: atom_id res chain seq x y z
N MET A 1 -22.30 69.46 -8.65
CA MET A 1 -21.62 68.47 -7.79
C MET A 1 -22.57 67.33 -7.48
N LYS A 2 -22.26 66.11 -7.93
CA LYS A 2 -22.50 64.81 -7.26
C LYS A 2 -22.19 63.69 -8.27
N SER A 3 -20.96 63.19 -8.21
CA SER A 3 -20.51 62.00 -8.94
C SER A 3 -20.91 60.75 -8.15
N ILE A 4 -21.79 59.92 -8.73
CA ILE A 4 -22.19 58.62 -8.19
C ILE A 4 -21.07 57.61 -8.52
N LYS A 5 -20.42 57.08 -7.49
CA LYS A 5 -19.46 55.98 -7.61
C LYS A 5 -20.22 54.66 -7.53
N ILE A 6 -20.35 53.97 -8.66
CA ILE A 6 -20.86 52.59 -8.71
C ILE A 6 -19.67 51.68 -8.38
N SER A 7 -19.62 51.17 -7.15
CA SER A 7 -18.69 50.10 -6.77
C SER A 7 -19.24 48.77 -7.27
N LEU A 8 -18.62 48.23 -8.31
CA LEU A 8 -18.90 46.90 -8.84
C LEU A 8 -18.19 45.86 -7.96
N LEU A 9 -18.95 45.17 -7.10
CA LEU A 9 -18.46 44.06 -6.29
C LEU A 9 -18.31 42.83 -7.19
N PHE A 10 -17.08 42.48 -7.57
CA PHE A 10 -16.77 41.28 -8.32
C PHE A 10 -16.70 40.10 -7.34
N PHE A 11 -17.81 39.35 -7.21
CA PHE A 11 -17.82 38.08 -6.47
C PHE A 11 -17.02 37.05 -7.26
N LEU A 12 -15.78 36.82 -6.83
CA LEU A 12 -14.91 35.78 -7.38
C LEU A 12 -15.42 34.41 -6.88
N SER A 13 -16.29 33.79 -7.66
CA SER A 13 -16.71 32.40 -7.47
C SER A 13 -15.53 31.48 -7.75
N ILE A 14 -14.77 31.15 -6.70
CA ILE A 14 -13.78 30.08 -6.73
C ILE A 14 -14.58 28.77 -6.79
N SER A 15 -14.74 28.24 -8.00
CA SER A 15 -15.18 26.88 -8.22
C SER A 15 -14.13 25.96 -7.61
N MET A 16 -14.34 25.53 -6.36
CA MET A 16 -13.64 24.38 -5.82
C MET A 16 -14.08 23.17 -6.64
N SER A 17 -13.33 22.88 -7.70
CA SER A 17 -13.36 21.57 -8.33
C SER A 17 -12.92 20.59 -7.25
N ALA A 18 -13.89 19.91 -6.63
CA ALA A 18 -13.61 18.72 -5.85
C ALA A 18 -12.93 17.74 -6.81
N PHE A 19 -11.62 17.55 -6.65
CA PHE A 19 -10.93 16.43 -7.29
C PHE A 19 -11.53 15.17 -6.67
N SER A 20 -12.49 14.58 -7.38
CA SER A 20 -12.82 13.18 -7.19
C SER A 20 -11.57 12.41 -7.63
N GLN A 21 -10.80 11.92 -6.66
CA GLN A 21 -9.69 11.00 -6.91
C GLN A 21 -10.30 9.67 -7.36
N THR A 22 -10.39 9.50 -8.67
CA THR A 22 -10.71 8.21 -9.26
C THR A 22 -9.50 7.32 -8.99
N ASP A 23 -9.70 6.24 -8.25
CA ASP A 23 -8.72 5.14 -8.15
C ASP A 23 -8.21 4.85 -9.56
N ASN A 24 -6.91 4.99 -9.82
CA ASN A 24 -6.34 4.64 -11.11
C ASN A 24 -6.20 3.10 -11.15
N PRO A 25 -7.12 2.37 -11.81
CA PRO A 25 -7.16 0.91 -11.75
C PRO A 25 -5.87 0.29 -12.29
N ASP A 26 -5.20 0.94 -13.24
CA ASP A 26 -3.98 0.43 -13.86
C ASP A 26 -2.85 0.26 -12.84
N ARG A 27 -2.70 1.20 -11.91
CA ARG A 27 -1.62 1.16 -10.91
C ARG A 27 -1.82 0.03 -9.90
N GLN A 28 -3.06 -0.25 -9.50
CA GLN A 28 -3.35 -1.31 -8.53
C GLN A 28 -2.98 -2.69 -9.08
N THR A 29 -3.10 -2.90 -10.40
CA THR A 29 -2.69 -4.15 -11.05
C THR A 29 -1.18 -4.41 -10.93
N GLU A 30 -0.36 -3.38 -10.69
CA GLU A 30 1.08 -3.55 -10.47
C GLU A 30 1.39 -4.33 -9.20
N LEU A 31 0.52 -4.29 -8.18
CA LEU A 31 0.66 -5.10 -6.97
C LEU A 31 0.22 -6.55 -7.18
N ILE A 32 -0.80 -6.79 -8.01
CA ILE A 32 -1.37 -8.12 -8.20
C ILE A 32 -0.32 -9.07 -8.79
N GLY A 33 -0.24 -10.28 -8.23
CA GLY A 33 0.69 -11.32 -8.63
C GLY A 33 1.44 -11.94 -7.45
N SER A 34 2.44 -12.73 -7.78
CA SER A 34 3.24 -13.45 -6.81
C SER A 34 4.61 -12.79 -6.64
N TRP A 35 5.08 -12.70 -5.41
CA TRP A 35 6.30 -12.02 -5.01
C TRP A 35 7.17 -12.93 -4.15
N THR A 36 8.48 -12.85 -4.33
CA THR A 36 9.47 -13.47 -3.45
C THR A 36 9.94 -12.43 -2.45
N ILE A 37 9.70 -12.67 -1.16
CA ILE A 37 10.04 -11.78 -0.04
C ILE A 37 11.26 -12.31 0.69
N ASP A 38 12.26 -11.46 0.87
CA ASP A 38 13.43 -11.77 1.70
C ASP A 38 13.18 -11.31 3.15
N LEU A 39 13.11 -12.29 4.05
CA LEU A 39 12.84 -12.15 5.48
C LEU A 39 14.11 -12.39 6.32
N ARG A 40 15.31 -12.28 5.75
CA ARG A 40 16.56 -12.49 6.50
C ARG A 40 16.60 -11.62 7.77
N PRO A 41 17.11 -12.15 8.91
CA PRO A 41 17.08 -11.43 10.18
C PRO A 41 18.08 -10.27 10.26
N SER A 42 19.08 -10.24 9.38
CA SER A 42 20.08 -9.16 9.27
C SER A 42 20.65 -9.11 7.85
N PRO A 43 21.26 -7.99 7.42
CA PRO A 43 21.80 -7.85 6.06
C PRO A 43 22.79 -8.96 5.66
N ASP A 44 23.64 -9.39 6.60
CA ASP A 44 24.72 -10.35 6.38
C ASP A 44 24.27 -11.83 6.58
N ALA A 45 23.03 -12.04 7.01
CA ALA A 45 22.48 -13.40 7.16
C ALA A 45 22.18 -14.02 5.79
N GLU A 46 22.12 -15.35 5.76
CA GLU A 46 21.62 -16.09 4.60
C GLU A 46 20.20 -15.64 4.25
N GLY A 47 19.90 -15.61 2.95
CA GLY A 47 18.59 -15.20 2.44
C GLY A 47 17.49 -16.15 2.92
N TYR A 48 16.39 -15.58 3.41
CA TYR A 48 15.23 -16.35 3.88
C TYR A 48 14.02 -15.96 3.06
N TYR A 49 13.76 -16.70 1.98
CA TYR A 49 12.79 -16.33 0.97
C TYR A 49 11.43 -16.98 1.21
N GLN A 50 10.37 -16.18 1.17
CA GLN A 50 8.98 -16.62 1.32
C GLN A 50 8.07 -16.01 0.26
N SER A 51 6.95 -16.68 0.00
CA SER A 51 5.95 -16.20 -0.96
C SER A 51 5.05 -15.12 -0.35
N PHE A 52 4.80 -14.07 -1.14
CA PHE A 52 3.69 -13.14 -0.92
C PHE A 52 2.85 -13.11 -2.19
N GLU A 53 1.61 -13.57 -2.09
CA GLU A 53 0.67 -13.63 -3.21
C GLU A 53 -0.42 -12.62 -2.99
N ILE A 54 -0.59 -11.72 -3.96
CA ILE A 54 -1.71 -10.77 -4.01
C ILE A 54 -2.62 -11.25 -5.14
N THR A 55 -3.78 -11.79 -4.78
CA THR A 55 -4.68 -12.46 -5.72
C THR A 55 -5.74 -11.51 -6.28
N SER A 56 -6.21 -10.56 -5.49
CA SER A 56 -7.22 -9.60 -5.90
C SER A 56 -7.07 -8.27 -5.15
N ILE A 57 -7.48 -7.19 -5.82
CA ILE A 57 -7.68 -5.88 -5.20
C ILE A 57 -9.04 -5.37 -5.66
N GLN A 58 -9.96 -5.12 -4.73
CA GLN A 58 -11.30 -4.60 -5.00
C GLN A 58 -11.65 -3.53 -3.97
N GLU A 59 -12.08 -2.34 -4.41
CA GLU A 59 -12.45 -1.24 -3.51
C GLU A 59 -11.36 -0.96 -2.44
N LYS A 60 -10.09 -0.94 -2.86
CA LYS A 60 -8.90 -0.79 -2.01
C LYS A 60 -8.63 -1.93 -1.03
N LYS A 61 -9.44 -3.01 -1.04
CA LYS A 61 -9.19 -4.20 -0.23
C LYS A 61 -8.20 -5.12 -0.94
N LEU A 62 -7.20 -5.57 -0.19
CA LEU A 62 -6.15 -6.47 -0.68
C LEU A 62 -6.41 -7.89 -0.18
N GLU A 63 -6.46 -8.84 -1.10
CA GLU A 63 -6.62 -10.26 -0.80
C GLU A 63 -5.41 -11.07 -1.25
N GLY A 64 -5.16 -12.18 -0.54
CA GLY A 64 -4.05 -13.08 -0.88
C GLY A 64 -3.49 -13.81 0.33
N SER A 65 -2.20 -14.15 0.27
CA SER A 65 -1.48 -14.83 1.34
C SER A 65 -0.05 -14.29 1.51
N PHE A 66 0.43 -14.24 2.74
CA PHE A 66 1.80 -13.85 3.06
C PHE A 66 2.45 -14.95 3.89
N TYR A 67 3.55 -15.51 3.37
CA TYR A 67 4.22 -16.67 3.95
C TYR A 67 3.24 -17.84 4.24
N GLY A 68 2.36 -18.12 3.27
CA GLY A 68 1.35 -19.19 3.36
C GLY A 68 0.17 -18.89 4.28
N SER A 69 0.21 -17.83 5.08
CA SER A 69 -0.92 -17.40 5.92
C SER A 69 -1.88 -16.50 5.14
N PRO A 70 -3.20 -16.71 5.23
CA PRO A 70 -4.19 -15.84 4.60
C PRO A 70 -4.11 -14.40 5.14
N ILE A 71 -4.25 -13.45 4.22
CA ILE A 71 -4.33 -12.03 4.56
C ILE A 71 -5.68 -11.72 5.21
N SER A 72 -5.64 -10.92 6.27
CA SER A 72 -6.81 -10.34 6.94
C SER A 72 -6.70 -8.82 6.96
N GLU A 73 -7.83 -8.15 6.79
CA GLU A 73 -7.95 -6.67 6.84
C GLU A 73 -6.95 -5.95 5.91
N GLY A 74 -6.68 -6.53 4.74
CA GLY A 74 -5.77 -5.96 3.76
C GLY A 74 -6.33 -4.71 3.10
N LEU A 75 -5.55 -3.64 3.07
CA LEU A 75 -5.90 -2.35 2.47
C LEU A 75 -4.74 -1.77 1.66
N ILE A 76 -5.07 -1.00 0.63
CA ILE A 76 -4.10 -0.21 -0.15
C ILE A 76 -4.41 1.28 -0.13
N ASN A 77 -3.40 2.09 -0.41
CA ASN A 77 -3.50 3.52 -0.67
C ASN A 77 -2.73 3.87 -1.95
N THR A 78 -3.46 4.45 -2.92
CA THR A 78 -2.95 4.85 -4.24
C THR A 78 -2.86 6.36 -4.42
N GLU A 79 -3.16 7.15 -3.38
CA GLU A 79 -3.22 8.62 -3.45
C GLU A 79 -1.83 9.28 -3.40
N TRP A 80 -0.77 8.49 -3.25
CA TRP A 80 0.61 8.94 -3.20
C TRP A 80 1.39 8.46 -4.43
N ASP A 81 2.63 8.96 -4.57
CA ASP A 81 3.51 8.59 -5.67
C ASP A 81 3.84 7.10 -5.69
N ASP A 82 3.98 6.46 -4.52
CA ASP A 82 4.13 5.01 -4.36
C ASP A 82 2.78 4.40 -3.93
N ILE A 83 2.56 3.12 -4.23
CA ILE A 83 1.37 2.40 -3.74
C ILE A 83 1.70 1.82 -2.37
N TYR A 84 0.96 2.22 -1.34
CA TYR A 84 1.14 1.73 0.02
C TYR A 84 0.11 0.65 0.34
N PHE A 85 0.45 -0.28 1.22
CA PHE A 85 -0.47 -1.30 1.70
C PHE A 85 -0.19 -1.69 3.15
N ALA A 86 -1.22 -2.20 3.80
CA ALA A 86 -1.10 -2.83 5.11
C ALA A 86 -2.08 -3.99 5.22
N PHE A 87 -1.74 -4.99 6.02
CA PHE A 87 -2.59 -6.15 6.29
C PHE A 87 -2.14 -6.87 7.56
N SER A 88 -2.91 -7.87 7.99
CA SER A 88 -2.53 -8.77 9.07
C SER A 88 -2.53 -10.23 8.62
N THR A 89 -1.76 -11.06 9.33
CA THR A 89 -1.81 -12.52 9.28
C THR A 89 -1.79 -13.10 10.70
N SER A 90 -2.07 -14.39 10.86
CA SER A 90 -2.05 -15.08 12.16
C SER A 90 -1.52 -16.50 12.03
N ASP A 91 -0.81 -16.96 13.06
CA ASP A 91 -0.34 -18.35 13.25
C ASP A 91 -1.13 -19.10 14.35
N ASN A 92 -2.39 -18.70 14.57
CA ASN A 92 -3.29 -19.10 15.67
C ASN A 92 -2.91 -18.56 17.06
N THR A 93 -1.65 -18.18 17.28
CA THR A 93 -1.18 -17.70 18.59
C THR A 93 -1.00 -16.19 18.58
N TYR A 94 -0.40 -15.66 17.52
CA TYR A 94 -0.05 -14.27 17.40
C TYR A 94 -0.55 -13.66 16.10
N THR A 95 -1.00 -12.42 16.19
CA THR A 95 -1.26 -11.58 15.02
C THR A 95 0.04 -10.89 14.61
N TYR A 96 0.33 -10.95 13.32
CA TYR A 96 1.39 -10.19 12.68
C TYR A 96 0.74 -9.09 11.87
N TYR A 97 1.27 -7.88 12.00
CA TYR A 97 0.89 -6.72 11.21
C TYR A 97 1.98 -6.45 10.20
N HIS A 98 1.58 -6.20 8.97
CA HIS A 98 2.48 -5.96 7.86
C HIS A 98 2.11 -4.63 7.22
N SER A 99 3.12 -3.87 6.85
CA SER A 99 2.93 -2.68 6.01
C SER A 99 4.07 -2.59 5.02
N GLY A 100 3.79 -2.03 3.86
CA GLY A 100 4.78 -1.89 2.81
C GLY A 100 4.33 -0.96 1.70
N TYR A 101 5.19 -0.84 0.70
CA TYR A 101 4.94 -0.04 -0.49
C TYR A 101 5.63 -0.64 -1.71
N LEU A 102 5.05 -0.37 -2.88
CA LEU A 102 5.63 -0.66 -4.18
C LEU A 102 6.40 0.56 -4.68
N LYS A 103 7.68 0.37 -4.97
CA LYS A 103 8.56 1.39 -5.56
C LYS A 103 9.47 0.78 -6.60
N ASN A 104 9.47 1.33 -7.81
CA ASN A 104 10.31 0.89 -8.93
C ASN A 104 10.24 -0.64 -9.17
N GLY A 105 9.04 -1.22 -9.14
CA GLY A 105 8.82 -2.66 -9.37
C GLY A 105 9.28 -3.58 -8.24
N ARG A 106 9.64 -3.03 -7.08
CA ARG A 106 10.05 -3.77 -5.88
C ARG A 106 9.15 -3.45 -4.70
N LEU A 107 8.91 -4.46 -3.87
CA LEU A 107 8.24 -4.27 -2.59
C LEU A 107 9.26 -3.97 -1.51
N TYR A 108 8.86 -3.11 -0.59
CA TYR A 108 9.56 -2.82 0.65
C TYR A 108 8.54 -2.84 1.76
N GLY A 109 8.89 -3.39 2.92
CA GLY A 109 7.96 -3.42 4.03
C GLY A 109 8.57 -3.86 5.33
N ILE A 110 7.69 -3.99 6.32
CA ILE A 110 8.03 -4.40 7.68
C ILE A 110 6.92 -5.27 8.24
N SER A 111 7.32 -6.28 8.99
CA SER A 111 6.45 -7.10 9.83
C SER A 111 6.62 -6.69 11.28
N TYR A 112 5.52 -6.62 12.02
CA TYR A 112 5.46 -6.24 13.43
C TYR A 112 4.55 -7.21 14.18
N CYS A 113 5.06 -7.82 15.25
CA CYS A 113 4.29 -8.70 16.12
C CYS A 113 4.65 -8.41 17.59
N PRO A 114 3.84 -7.62 18.32
CA PRO A 114 4.14 -7.24 19.69
C PRO A 114 4.12 -8.43 20.64
N GLY A 115 3.23 -9.41 20.41
CA GLY A 115 3.14 -10.64 21.21
C GLY A 115 4.42 -11.49 21.19
N ARG A 116 5.28 -11.28 20.20
CA ARG A 116 6.60 -11.94 20.07
C ARG A 116 7.78 -10.99 20.29
N ALA A 117 7.55 -9.73 20.66
CA ALA A 117 8.56 -8.68 20.67
C ALA A 117 9.35 -8.63 19.34
N PHE A 118 8.64 -8.78 18.22
CA PHE A 118 9.23 -8.99 16.91
C PHE A 118 8.97 -7.81 15.97
N THR A 119 10.02 -7.41 15.27
CA THR A 119 9.92 -6.54 14.09
C THR A 119 10.99 -6.94 13.08
N ALA A 120 10.63 -6.99 11.80
CA ALA A 120 11.57 -7.36 10.74
C ALA A 120 11.27 -6.59 9.44
N PRO A 121 12.23 -5.80 8.91
CA PRO A 121 12.11 -5.24 7.58
C PRO A 121 12.27 -6.35 6.53
N TRP A 122 11.67 -6.15 5.37
CA TRP A 122 11.77 -7.06 4.25
C TRP A 122 11.67 -6.32 2.92
N ASN A 123 12.16 -6.97 1.87
CA ASN A 123 12.00 -6.49 0.50
C ASN A 123 11.55 -7.64 -0.40
N GLY A 124 10.91 -7.29 -1.50
CA GLY A 124 10.32 -8.26 -2.41
C GLY A 124 10.59 -7.95 -3.86
N ILE A 125 10.73 -9.02 -4.65
CA ILE A 125 10.79 -8.97 -6.11
C ILE A 125 9.62 -9.74 -6.70
N LYS A 126 9.08 -9.25 -7.81
CA LYS A 126 7.97 -9.91 -8.50
C LYS A 126 8.47 -11.20 -9.14
N MET A 127 7.72 -12.29 -8.98
CA MET A 127 8.02 -13.53 -9.69
C MET A 127 7.61 -13.36 -11.16
N ILE A 128 8.56 -13.57 -12.06
CA ILE A 128 8.29 -13.64 -13.49
C ILE A 128 7.87 -15.08 -13.77
N LYS A 129 6.63 -15.27 -14.25
CA LYS A 129 6.23 -16.57 -14.80
C LYS A 129 7.03 -16.79 -16.08
N GLU A 130 7.86 -17.83 -16.09
CA GLU A 130 8.48 -18.38 -17.30
C GLU A 130 7.43 -18.93 -18.26
#